data_AF-A0A935Q9L2-F1
#
_entry.id   AF-A0A935Q9L2-F1
#
_cell.length_a   1.000
_cell.length_b   1.000
_cell.length_c   1.000
_cell.angle_alpha   90.00
_cell.angle_beta   90.00
_cell.angle_gamma   90.00
#
_symmetry.space_group_name_H-M   'P 1'
#
loop_
_entity.id
_entity.type
_entity.pdbx_description
1 polymer ?
#
loop_
_entity_poly.entity_id
_entity_poly.type
_entity_poly.pdbx_seq_one_letter_code
_entity_poly.pdbx_strand_id
1 'polypeptide(L)'
;MALRLNRKYETEIQVKQKSFSPVKFEGYDFSLTNQNTFFDKEVKEGTTDEAGNASVEYAVPATYANMGVLQTSFYTTVFDETGRPVSRGLNVEVFTQDVFFGIKQDWFYYYPLNQPVKFNLAAVNKDGNAASSTARVEVIKHEYSTVLTKSGSYFRYESQKEDKLMIEQQI
;
A
#
# COMPACT_ATOMS: atom_id res chain seq x y z
N MET A 1 -29.49 2.87 8.33
CA MET A 1 -30.20 1.58 8.28
C MET A 1 -30.55 1.24 9.71
N ALA A 2 -31.82 1.37 10.09
CA ALA A 2 -32.25 1.08 11.45
C ALA A 2 -32.31 -0.44 11.62
N LEU A 3 -31.36 -0.98 12.36
CA LEU A 3 -31.30 -2.40 12.69
C LEU A 3 -32.34 -2.69 13.79
N ARG A 4 -32.99 -3.85 13.73
CA ARG A 4 -33.93 -4.29 14.77
C ARG A 4 -33.15 -4.92 15.94
N LEU A 5 -33.73 -4.91 17.13
CA LEU A 5 -33.17 -5.41 18.41
C LEU A 5 -32.65 -6.87 18.32
N ASN A 6 -31.56 -7.17 19.05
CA ASN A 6 -30.95 -8.49 19.26
C ASN A 6 -30.65 -9.32 17.99
N ARG A 7 -30.11 -8.70 16.93
CA ARG A 7 -29.71 -9.42 15.72
C ARG A 7 -28.25 -9.83 15.78
N LYS A 8 -27.97 -11.07 15.36
CA LYS A 8 -26.60 -11.51 15.14
C LYS A 8 -26.01 -10.72 13.98
N TYR A 9 -24.76 -10.33 14.12
CA TYR A 9 -23.99 -9.76 13.04
C TYR A 9 -22.63 -10.42 12.94
N GLU A 10 -22.09 -10.39 11.73
CA GLU A 10 -20.72 -10.74 11.39
C GLU A 10 -20.13 -9.56 10.62
N THR A 11 -18.90 -9.16 10.93
CA THR A 11 -18.15 -8.15 10.19
C THR A 11 -16.84 -8.73 9.74
N GLU A 12 -16.69 -8.88 8.42
CA GLU A 12 -15.43 -9.20 7.78
C GLU A 12 -14.65 -7.90 7.51
N ILE A 13 -13.45 -7.80 8.07
CA ILE A 13 -12.54 -6.67 7.93
C ILE A 13 -11.42 -7.12 7.00
N GLN A 14 -11.29 -6.48 5.85
CA GLN A 14 -10.20 -6.73 4.91
C GLN A 14 -9.29 -5.52 4.82
N VAL A 15 -7.99 -5.71 4.95
CA VAL A 15 -7.00 -4.63 4.79
C VAL A 15 -6.14 -4.94 3.58
N LYS A 16 -6.01 -3.97 2.69
CA LYS A 16 -5.11 -4.07 1.54
C LYS A 16 -4.38 -2.76 1.34
N GLN A 17 -3.21 -2.82 0.72
CA GLN A 17 -2.51 -1.62 0.32
C GLN A 17 -3.27 -0.89 -0.81
N LYS A 18 -3.32 0.43 -0.73
CA LYS A 18 -3.95 1.33 -1.69
C LYS A 18 -2.88 2.25 -2.28
N SER A 19 -2.98 2.52 -3.58
CA SER A 19 -2.14 3.53 -4.21
C SER A 19 -2.42 4.93 -3.65
N PHE A 20 -1.35 5.71 -3.49
CA PHE A 20 -1.44 7.11 -3.09
C PHE A 20 -1.04 7.99 -4.27
N SER A 21 -1.97 8.83 -4.72
CA SER A 21 -1.78 9.72 -5.87
C SER A 21 -2.43 11.09 -5.57
N PRO A 22 -1.70 12.01 -4.93
CA PRO A 22 -2.24 13.30 -4.54
C PRO A 22 -2.38 14.22 -5.76
N VAL A 23 -3.58 14.76 -5.98
CA VAL A 23 -3.94 15.56 -7.16
C VAL A 23 -3.00 16.76 -7.39
N LYS A 24 -2.49 17.37 -6.32
CA LYS A 24 -1.59 18.54 -6.39
C LYS A 24 -0.18 18.22 -6.92
N PHE A 25 0.17 16.94 -7.02
CA PHE A 25 1.48 16.46 -7.45
C PHE A 25 1.33 15.45 -8.60
N GLU A 26 0.52 15.80 -9.60
CA GLU A 26 0.39 15.01 -10.82
C GLU A 26 1.77 14.79 -11.49
N GLY A 27 1.98 13.58 -12.01
CA GLY A 27 3.26 13.14 -12.60
C GLY A 27 4.32 12.72 -11.58
N TYR A 28 4.04 12.79 -10.28
CA TYR A 28 4.88 12.18 -9.25
C TYR A 28 4.42 10.75 -8.94
N ASP A 29 5.40 9.87 -8.79
CA ASP A 29 5.21 8.50 -8.35
C ASP A 29 5.53 8.41 -6.85
N PHE A 30 4.52 8.04 -6.07
CA PHE A 30 4.60 7.81 -4.63
C PHE A 30 4.49 6.31 -4.29
N SER A 31 4.70 5.43 -5.27
CA SER A 31 4.66 3.99 -5.07
C SER A 31 5.80 3.52 -4.18
N LEU A 32 5.55 2.43 -3.47
CA LEU A 32 6.54 1.77 -2.62
C LEU A 32 6.98 0.51 -3.35
N THR A 33 8.29 0.30 -3.48
CA THR A 33 8.86 -0.88 -4.16
C THR A 33 8.45 -2.21 -3.52
N ASN A 34 8.04 -2.19 -2.26
CA ASN A 34 7.56 -3.36 -1.50
C ASN A 34 6.02 -3.54 -1.58
N GLN A 35 5.35 -2.98 -2.58
CA GLN A 35 3.88 -3.09 -2.78
C GLN A 35 3.34 -4.50 -3.07
N ASN A 36 4.15 -5.55 -2.89
CA ASN A 36 3.73 -6.92 -3.19
C ASN A 36 2.73 -7.42 -2.14
N THR A 37 1.45 -7.49 -2.55
CA THR A 37 0.38 -8.32 -1.99
C THR A 37 0.24 -8.27 -0.47
N PHE A 38 0.21 -7.07 0.11
CA PHE A 38 -0.29 -6.93 1.47
C PHE A 38 -1.82 -7.08 1.47
N PHE A 39 -2.29 -8.19 2.04
CA PHE A 39 -3.71 -8.46 2.29
C PHE A 39 -3.84 -9.13 3.66
N ASP A 40 -4.65 -8.56 4.54
CA ASP A 40 -5.01 -9.14 5.82
C ASP A 40 -6.54 -9.21 5.96
N LYS A 41 -7.02 -10.15 6.76
CA LYS A 41 -8.44 -10.39 7.01
C LYS A 41 -8.67 -10.78 8.46
N GLU A 42 -9.68 -10.14 9.07
CA GLU A 42 -10.20 -10.49 10.39
C GLU A 42 -11.73 -10.60 10.31
N VAL A 43 -12.34 -11.47 11.12
CA VAL A 43 -13.79 -11.59 11.24
C VAL A 43 -14.19 -11.32 12.69
N LYS A 44 -15.20 -10.48 12.89
CA LYS A 44 -15.78 -10.16 14.21
C LYS A 44 -17.26 -10.45 14.22
N GLU A 45 -17.73 -11.13 15.25
CA GLU A 45 -19.14 -11.48 15.43
C GLU A 45 -19.71 -10.84 16.69
N GLY A 46 -21.02 -10.63 16.73
CA GLY A 46 -21.70 -10.11 17.91
C GLY A 46 -23.21 -10.07 17.77
N THR A 47 -23.85 -9.36 18.70
CA THR A 47 -25.29 -9.11 18.69
C THR A 47 -25.55 -7.62 18.87
N THR A 48 -26.49 -7.06 18.11
CA THR A 48 -26.89 -5.66 18.27
C THR A 48 -27.54 -5.42 19.63
N ASP A 49 -27.37 -4.23 20.18
CA ASP A 49 -28.04 -3.81 21.42
C ASP A 49 -29.57 -3.64 21.25
N GLU A 50 -30.23 -3.21 22.33
CA GLU A 50 -31.67 -2.99 22.35
C GLU A 50 -32.14 -1.89 21.37
N ALA A 51 -31.28 -0.93 21.07
CA ALA A 51 -31.56 0.10 20.08
C ALA A 51 -31.17 -0.34 18.64
N GLY A 52 -30.67 -1.56 18.47
CA GLY A 52 -30.20 -2.10 17.20
C GLY A 52 -28.77 -1.68 16.84
N ASN A 53 -28.01 -1.05 17.73
CA ASN A 53 -26.65 -0.61 17.42
C ASN A 53 -25.63 -1.72 17.67
N ALA A 54 -24.51 -1.65 16.97
CA ALA A 54 -23.32 -2.45 17.24
C ALA A 54 -22.08 -1.58 17.02
N SER A 55 -21.04 -1.82 17.82
CA SER A 55 -19.73 -1.20 17.65
C SER A 55 -18.72 -2.29 17.29
N VAL A 56 -17.94 -2.06 16.23
CA VAL A 56 -16.86 -2.95 15.81
C VAL A 56 -15.61 -2.11 15.70
N GLU A 57 -14.61 -2.43 16.51
CA GLU A 57 -13.32 -1.74 16.53
C GLU A 57 -12.29 -2.55 15.77
N TYR A 58 -11.36 -1.89 15.07
CA TYR A 58 -10.21 -2.51 14.42
C TYR A 58 -8.95 -1.79 14.89
N ALA A 59 -8.03 -2.52 15.50
CA ALA A 59 -6.73 -2.00 15.90
C ALA A 59 -5.75 -2.25 14.77
N VAL A 60 -5.22 -1.18 14.16
CA VAL A 60 -4.20 -1.28 13.12
C VAL A 60 -2.91 -1.83 13.75
N PRO A 61 -2.42 -3.01 13.33
CA PRO A 61 -1.18 -3.58 13.85
C PRO A 61 0.02 -2.65 13.62
N ALA A 62 0.89 -2.52 14.63
CA ALA A 62 2.11 -1.73 14.51
C ALA A 62 3.06 -2.24 13.42
N THR A 63 2.95 -3.51 13.03
CA THR A 63 3.69 -4.11 11.91
C THR A 63 3.35 -3.49 10.56
N TYR A 64 2.27 -2.72 10.45
CA TYR A 64 1.87 -2.05 9.21
C TYR A 64 2.51 -0.67 9.01
N ALA A 65 3.39 -0.25 9.92
CA ALA A 65 4.09 1.03 9.82
C ALA A 65 4.82 1.15 8.46
N ASN A 66 4.77 2.35 7.88
CA ASN A 66 5.44 2.70 6.61
C ASN A 66 4.98 1.90 5.38
N MET A 67 3.77 1.32 5.41
CA MET A 67 3.16 0.63 4.26
C MET A 67 2.37 1.55 3.31
N GLY A 68 2.40 2.86 3.53
CA GLY A 68 1.72 3.83 2.67
C GLY A 68 0.29 4.06 3.12
N VAL A 69 -0.63 3.94 2.16
CA VAL A 69 -2.07 4.01 2.43
C VAL A 69 -2.63 2.61 2.40
N LEU A 70 -3.39 2.25 3.43
CA LEU A 70 -4.15 1.01 3.48
C LEU A 70 -5.63 1.33 3.32
N GLN A 71 -6.32 0.53 2.51
CA GLN A 71 -7.78 0.50 2.49
C GLN A 71 -8.24 -0.62 3.43
N THR A 72 -8.94 -0.23 4.50
CA THR A 72 -9.65 -1.13 5.40
C THR A 72 -11.13 -1.17 5.01
N SER A 73 -11.60 -2.33 4.60
CA SER A 73 -12.98 -2.57 4.16
C SER A 73 -13.71 -3.35 5.24
N PHE A 74 -14.81 -2.81 5.75
CA PHE A 74 -15.70 -3.46 6.72
C PHE A 74 -16.94 -3.95 5.98
N TYR A 75 -17.11 -5.27 5.88
CA TYR A 75 -18.30 -5.91 5.32
C TYR A 75 -19.12 -6.50 6.47
N THR A 76 -20.13 -5.76 6.91
CA THR A 76 -21.02 -6.19 8.00
C THR A 76 -22.27 -6.84 7.43
N THR A 77 -22.56 -8.04 7.88
CA THR A 77 -23.78 -8.81 7.61
C THR A 77 -24.58 -8.95 8.88
N VAL A 78 -25.86 -8.58 8.85
CA VAL A 78 -26.81 -8.78 9.96
C VAL A 78 -27.83 -9.83 9.56
N PHE A 79 -28.12 -10.77 10.46
CA PHE A 79 -29.04 -11.87 10.22
C PHE A 79 -30.38 -11.63 10.90
N ASP A 80 -31.48 -11.85 10.18
CA ASP A 80 -32.83 -11.82 10.76
C ASP A 80 -33.18 -13.10 11.55
N GLU A 81 -34.39 -13.15 12.13
CA GLU A 81 -34.92 -14.31 12.87
C GLU A 81 -34.88 -15.63 12.10
N THR A 82 -34.95 -15.54 10.77
CA THR A 82 -34.97 -16.69 9.86
C THR A 82 -33.57 -17.01 9.30
N GLY A 83 -32.55 -16.28 9.74
CA GLY A 83 -31.18 -16.39 9.25
C GLY A 83 -30.93 -15.72 7.90
N ARG A 84 -31.86 -14.90 7.39
CA ARG A 84 -31.64 -14.17 6.12
C ARG A 84 -30.64 -13.03 6.35
N PRO A 85 -29.57 -12.94 5.54
CA PRO A 85 -28.55 -11.92 5.69
C PRO A 85 -28.95 -10.60 5.02
N VAL A 86 -28.56 -9.48 5.64
CA VAL A 86 -28.48 -8.17 5.00
C VAL A 86 -27.10 -7.59 5.24
N SER A 87 -26.38 -7.28 4.15
CA SER A 87 -24.98 -6.88 4.22
C SER A 87 -24.75 -5.44 3.73
N ARG A 88 -23.75 -4.77 4.32
CA ARG A 88 -23.28 -3.45 3.89
C ARG A 88 -21.77 -3.36 4.00
N GLY A 89 -21.15 -2.68 3.04
CA GLY A 89 -19.72 -2.38 3.02
C GLY A 89 -19.43 -0.93 3.38
N LEU A 90 -18.33 -0.69 4.10
CA LEU A 90 -17.71 0.61 4.31
C LEU A 90 -16.20 0.50 4.07
N ASN A 91 -15.61 1.52 3.44
CA ASN A 91 -14.16 1.62 3.28
C ASN A 91 -13.62 2.79 4.11
N VAL A 92 -12.49 2.58 4.77
CA VAL A 92 -11.74 3.61 5.49
C VAL A 92 -10.29 3.54 5.03
N GLU A 93 -9.67 4.71 4.86
CA GLU A 93 -8.24 4.81 4.55
C GLU A 93 -7.43 4.99 5.83
N VAL A 94 -6.37 4.20 5.96
CA VAL A 94 -5.42 4.28 7.06
C VAL A 94 -4.08 4.69 6.48
N PHE A 95 -3.56 5.83 6.94
CA PHE A 95 -2.23 6.32 6.59
C PHE A 95 -1.25 5.81 7.63
N THR A 96 -0.25 5.04 7.21
CA THR A 96 0.71 4.39 8.14
C THR A 96 2.03 5.14 8.28
N GLN A 97 2.06 6.38 7.77
CA GLN A 97 3.12 7.37 7.90
C GLN A 97 2.57 8.79 7.72
N ASP A 98 3.30 9.79 8.22
CA ASP A 98 2.92 11.21 8.11
C ASP A 98 3.35 11.85 6.79
N VAL A 99 4.44 11.35 6.19
CA VAL A 99 5.08 11.93 5.00
C VAL A 99 5.26 10.86 3.92
N PHE A 100 4.89 11.23 2.70
CA PHE A 100 5.03 10.42 1.48
C PHE A 100 6.04 11.09 0.57
N PHE A 101 7.08 10.36 0.18
CA PHE A 101 8.08 10.84 -0.76
C PHE A 101 7.71 10.40 -2.18
N GLY A 102 7.77 11.32 -3.12
CA GLY A 102 7.47 11.08 -4.51
C GLY A 102 8.61 11.51 -5.42
N ILE A 103 8.81 10.74 -6.50
CA ILE A 103 9.77 11.06 -7.55
C ILE A 103 8.96 11.40 -8.80
N LYS A 104 9.23 12.56 -9.41
CA LYS A 104 8.55 12.92 -10.66
C LYS A 104 9.00 11.98 -11.76
N GLN A 105 8.04 11.28 -12.36
CA GLN A 105 8.29 10.56 -13.60
C GLN A 105 8.52 11.57 -14.71
N ASP A 106 9.56 11.36 -15.51
CA ASP A 106 9.69 12.03 -16.78
C ASP A 106 9.29 11.09 -17.92
N TRP A 107 9.11 11.67 -19.10
CA TRP A 107 8.71 10.94 -20.30
C TRP A 107 9.88 10.23 -20.98
N PHE A 108 11.07 10.24 -20.36
CA PHE A 108 12.26 9.65 -20.95
C PHE A 108 12.32 8.16 -20.59
N TYR A 109 12.21 7.32 -21.62
CA TYR A 109 12.39 5.88 -21.44
C TYR A 109 13.87 5.51 -21.20
N TYR A 110 14.80 6.36 -21.66
CA TYR A 110 16.24 6.22 -21.50
C TYR A 110 16.92 7.58 -21.37
N TYR A 111 17.97 7.64 -20.55
CA TYR A 111 18.86 8.80 -20.48
C TYR A 111 20.12 8.58 -21.32
N PRO A 112 20.67 9.64 -21.95
CA PRO A 112 21.98 9.57 -22.58
C PRO A 112 23.08 9.19 -21.60
N LEU A 113 24.05 8.41 -22.07
CA LEU A 113 25.20 8.01 -21.25
C LEU A 113 26.06 9.22 -20.88
N ASN A 114 26.60 9.19 -19.65
CA ASN A 114 27.53 10.18 -19.12
C ASN A 114 26.99 11.62 -19.12
N GLN A 115 25.67 11.78 -19.07
CA GLN A 115 25.02 13.08 -18.93
C GLN A 115 24.40 13.22 -17.53
N PRO A 116 24.37 14.44 -16.96
CA PRO A 116 23.70 14.68 -15.70
C PRO A 116 22.18 14.47 -15.86
N VAL A 117 21.60 13.70 -14.94
CA VAL A 117 20.15 13.48 -14.84
C VAL A 117 19.63 14.25 -13.63
N LYS A 118 18.49 14.92 -13.78
CA LYS A 118 17.83 15.69 -12.70
C LYS A 118 16.52 15.00 -12.34
N PHE A 119 16.42 14.58 -11.08
CA PHE A 119 15.17 14.05 -10.51
C PHE A 119 14.49 15.13 -9.68
N ASN A 120 13.19 15.30 -9.88
CA ASN A 120 12.40 16.18 -9.03
C ASN A 120 11.78 15.33 -7.93
N LEU A 121 11.99 15.74 -6.69
CA LEU A 121 11.52 15.04 -5.51
C LEU A 121 10.44 15.89 -4.82
N ALA A 122 9.48 15.23 -4.18
CA ALA A 122 8.44 15.87 -3.39
C ALA A 122 8.23 15.10 -2.08
N ALA A 123 7.90 15.84 -1.03
CA ALA A 123 7.40 15.29 0.22
C ALA A 123 6.00 15.86 0.46
N VAL A 124 5.04 15.01 0.78
CA VAL A 124 3.64 15.42 0.97
C VAL A 124 3.03 14.73 2.19
N ASN A 125 2.02 15.36 2.79
CA ASN A 125 1.24 14.77 3.86
C ASN A 125 0.05 13.95 3.33
N LYS A 126 -0.69 13.29 4.23
CA LYS A 126 -1.89 12.49 3.91
C LYS A 126 -2.97 13.24 3.12
N ASP A 127 -3.04 14.56 3.26
CA ASP A 127 -4.01 15.41 2.56
C ASP A 127 -3.51 15.84 1.16
N GLY A 128 -2.33 15.36 0.75
CA GLY A 128 -1.70 15.70 -0.53
C GLY A 128 -1.13 17.11 -0.59
N ASN A 129 -0.85 17.73 0.56
CA ASN A 129 -0.18 19.04 0.64
C ASN A 129 1.33 18.86 0.80
N ALA A 130 2.11 19.83 0.32
CA ALA A 130 3.56 19.85 0.53
C ALA A 130 3.90 19.76 2.02
N ALA A 131 4.89 18.93 2.34
CA ALA A 131 5.40 18.75 3.69
C ALA A 131 6.92 18.99 3.70
N SER A 132 7.43 19.56 4.78
CA SER A 132 8.88 19.63 5.03
C SER A 132 9.32 18.38 5.77
N SER A 133 10.23 17.62 5.18
CA SER A 133 10.81 16.42 5.79
C SER A 133 12.19 16.17 5.20
N THR A 134 13.00 15.43 5.94
CA THR A 134 14.30 14.96 5.47
C THR A 134 14.15 13.59 4.81
N ALA A 135 14.73 13.42 3.62
CA ALA A 135 14.72 12.19 2.86
C ALA A 135 16.12 11.60 2.75
N ARG A 136 16.22 10.27 2.87
CA ARG A 136 17.40 9.51 2.42
C ARG A 136 17.19 9.16 0.95
N VAL A 137 18.03 9.69 0.08
CA VAL A 137 17.98 9.47 -1.36
C VAL A 137 19.15 8.58 -1.75
N GLU A 138 18.83 7.45 -2.38
CA GLU A 138 19.80 6.49 -2.89
C GLU A 138 19.63 6.33 -4.40
N VAL A 139 20.75 6.31 -5.12
CA VAL A 139 20.76 5.93 -6.54
C VAL A 139 21.39 4.56 -6.64
N ILE A 140 20.60 3.57 -7.04
CA ILE A 140 21.03 2.17 -7.17
C ILE A 140 21.17 1.85 -8.66
N LYS A 141 22.35 1.40 -9.05
CA LYS A 141 22.62 0.88 -10.39
C LYS A 141 22.39 -0.63 -10.39
N HIS A 142 21.47 -1.09 -11.21
CA HIS A 142 21.25 -2.51 -11.48
C HIS A 142 22.16 -2.95 -12.65
N GLU A 143 23.11 -3.82 -12.37
CA GLU A 143 23.97 -4.45 -13.38
C GLU A 143 23.51 -5.88 -13.64
N TYR A 144 23.48 -6.27 -14.91
CA TYR A 144 23.04 -7.60 -15.32
C TYR A 144 24.18 -8.32 -16.03
N SER A 145 24.51 -9.51 -15.53
CA SER A 145 25.51 -10.41 -16.14
C SER A 145 24.83 -11.68 -16.63
N THR A 146 25.01 -12.02 -17.89
CA THR A 146 24.46 -13.27 -18.44
C THR A 146 25.51 -14.37 -18.32
N VAL A 147 25.21 -15.40 -17.53
CA VAL A 147 26.06 -16.58 -17.36
C VAL A 147 25.44 -17.80 -18.02
N LEU A 148 26.26 -18.66 -18.61
CA LEU A 148 25.82 -19.95 -19.15
C LEU A 148 25.91 -20.99 -18.04
N THR A 149 24.76 -21.50 -17.58
CA THR A 149 24.71 -22.56 -16.57
C THR A 149 24.32 -23.89 -17.20
N LYS A 150 24.92 -24.98 -16.70
CA LYS A 150 24.68 -26.35 -17.16
C LYS A 150 23.97 -27.16 -16.08
N SER A 151 22.87 -27.81 -16.44
CA SER A 151 22.16 -28.77 -15.59
C SER A 151 21.95 -30.07 -16.37
N GLY A 152 22.64 -31.14 -15.97
CA GLY A 152 22.71 -32.38 -16.74
C GLY A 152 23.33 -32.15 -18.14
N SER A 153 22.59 -32.47 -19.20
CA SER A 153 22.99 -32.22 -20.60
C SER A 153 22.48 -30.87 -21.15
N TYR A 154 21.69 -30.11 -20.38
CA TYR A 154 21.09 -28.86 -20.83
C TYR A 154 21.92 -27.64 -20.42
N PHE A 155 21.97 -26.66 -21.31
CA PHE A 155 22.54 -25.34 -21.05
C PHE A 155 21.42 -24.30 -21.02
N ARG A 156 21.51 -23.35 -20.10
CA ARG A 156 20.60 -22.19 -20.03
C ARG A 156 21.39 -20.91 -19.81
N TYR A 157 20.90 -19.82 -20.39
CA TYR A 157 21.37 -18.48 -20.04
C TYR A 157 20.63 -18.00 -18.80
N GLU A 158 21.39 -17.56 -17.82
CA GLU A 158 20.87 -17.05 -16.56
C GLU A 158 21.36 -15.61 -16.40
N SER A 159 20.42 -14.68 -16.26
CA SER A 159 20.74 -13.27 -16.00
C SER A 159 20.85 -13.07 -14.49
N GLN A 160 22.04 -12.71 -14.03
CA GLN A 160 22.31 -12.38 -12.64
C GLN A 160 22.29 -10.87 -12.48
N LYS A 161 21.43 -10.38 -11.58
CA LYS A 161 21.32 -8.97 -11.22
C LYS A 161 22.22 -8.68 -10.00
N GLU A 162 23.03 -7.63 -10.10
CA GLU A 162 23.83 -7.07 -9.01
C GLU A 162 23.43 -5.60 -8.81
N ASP A 163 23.20 -5.20 -7.55
CA ASP A 163 22.82 -3.84 -7.20
C ASP A 163 24.02 -3.09 -6.61
N LYS A 164 24.35 -1.95 -7.21
CA LYS A 164 25.45 -1.08 -6.77
C LYS A 164 24.91 0.27 -6.31
N LEU A 165 25.15 0.61 -5.05
CA LEU A 165 24.86 1.93 -4.52
C LEU A 165 25.83 2.95 -5.13
N MET A 166 25.31 3.91 -5.89
CA MET A 166 26.09 4.92 -6.59
C MET A 166 26.17 6.22 -5.79
N ILE A 167 25.05 6.63 -5.21
CA ILE A 167 24.89 7.86 -4.43
C ILE A 167 24.02 7.53 -3.23
N GLU A 168 24.38 8.08 -2.07
CA GLU A 168 23.56 8.14 -0.88
C GLU A 168 23.64 9.56 -0.32
N GLN A 169 22.49 10.20 -0.11
CA GLN A 169 22.42 11.54 0.42
C GLN A 169 21.22 11.71 1.35
N GLN A 170 21.37 12.59 2.34
CA GLN A 170 20.28 13.10 3.15
C GLN A 170 19.96 14.53 2.73
N ILE A 171 18.71 14.79 2.30
CA ILE A 171 18.24 16.10 1.83
C ILE A 171 16.98 16.55 2.55
#